data_AF-A0A9W3JAQ5-F1
#
_entry.id   AF-A0A9W3JAQ5-F1
#
_cell.length_a   1.000
_cell.length_b   1.000
_cell.length_c   1.000
_cell.angle_alpha   90.00
_cell.angle_beta   90.00
_cell.angle_gamma   90.00
#
_symmetry.space_group_name_H-M   'P 1'
#
loop_
_entity.id
_entity.type
_entity.pdbx_description
1 polymer ?
#
loop_
_entity_poly.entity_id
_entity_poly.type
_entity_poly.pdbx_seq_one_letter_code
_entity_poly.pdbx_strand_id
1 'polypeptide(L)'
;MKNLLKIIMVMILAGFISGCSELEEIEERGFVVGAAYDIVKKKKTNPIIKGTYQMVLPSKLAQQGGQGDGDSENYINVSAKADSVFEQIRIIAKKISRTLFFPHIQVIIFSEELLANPYVLQNTLDVYIRDHEMRRNIRLFVSKKNAESILK
;
A
#
# COMPACT_ATOMS: atom_id res chain seq x y z
N MET A 1 18.11 -6.45 51.61
CA MET A 1 18.70 -5.46 50.67
C MET A 1 19.43 -6.11 49.49
N LYS A 2 20.39 -7.04 49.71
CA LYS A 2 21.13 -7.70 48.61
C LYS A 2 20.25 -8.42 47.56
N ASN A 3 19.15 -9.05 48.00
CA ASN A 3 18.23 -9.73 47.09
C ASN A 3 17.35 -8.76 46.29
N LEU A 4 17.01 -7.60 46.86
CA LEU A 4 16.26 -6.53 46.18
C LEU A 4 17.12 -5.88 45.08
N LEU A 5 18.41 -5.66 45.34
CA LEU A 5 19.35 -5.13 44.35
C LEU A 5 19.54 -6.09 43.17
N LYS A 6 19.59 -7.41 43.43
CA LYS A 6 19.63 -8.43 42.37
C LYS A 6 18.38 -8.43 41.50
N ILE A 7 17.19 -8.29 42.11
CA ILE A 7 15.92 -8.21 41.38
C ILE A 7 15.85 -6.96 40.49
N ILE A 8 16.29 -5.81 41.01
CA ILE A 8 16.36 -4.55 40.23
C ILE A 8 17.33 -4.69 39.06
N MET A 9 18.50 -5.30 39.28
CA MET A 9 19.49 -5.51 38.21
C MET A 9 18.98 -6.45 37.11
N VAL A 10 18.25 -7.50 37.47
CA VAL A 10 17.62 -8.41 36.48
C VAL A 10 16.51 -7.71 35.69
N MET A 11 15.68 -6.89 36.32
CA MET A 11 14.67 -6.09 35.61
C MET A 11 15.30 -5.09 34.62
N ILE A 12 16.39 -4.44 35.01
CA ILE A 12 17.13 -3.52 34.14
C ILE A 12 17.71 -4.27 32.94
N LEU A 13 18.35 -5.42 33.15
CA LEU A 13 18.90 -6.26 32.08
C LEU A 13 17.81 -6.79 31.13
N ALA A 14 16.63 -7.17 31.65
CA ALA A 14 15.50 -7.59 30.82
C ALA A 14 14.96 -6.44 29.94
N GLY A 15 14.98 -5.20 30.43
CA GLY A 15 14.57 -4.01 29.65
C GLY A 15 15.51 -3.67 28.49
N PHE A 16 16.78 -4.10 28.53
CA PHE A 16 17.72 -3.87 27.43
C PHE A 16 17.64 -4.92 26.30
N ILE A 17 16.88 -6.01 26.49
CA ILE A 17 16.77 -7.10 25.50
C ILE A 17 15.53 -6.93 24.60
N SER A 18 14.60 -6.04 24.91
CA SER A 18 13.35 -5.84 24.15
C SER A 18 13.49 -4.98 22.88
N GLY A 19 14.68 -4.95 22.25
CA GLY A 19 15.01 -3.99 21.18
C GLY A 19 14.74 -4.43 19.74
N CYS A 20 14.35 -5.69 19.47
CA CYS A 20 14.28 -6.23 18.10
C CYS A 20 12.90 -6.79 17.73
N SER A 21 11.82 -6.01 17.88
CA SER A 21 10.47 -6.44 17.47
C SER A 21 9.88 -5.67 16.29
N GLU A 22 10.58 -4.68 15.75
CA GLU A 22 10.08 -3.82 14.64
C GLU A 22 10.83 -4.04 13.32
N LEU A 23 11.54 -5.17 13.17
CA LEU A 23 12.16 -5.53 11.89
C LEU A 23 11.12 -6.17 10.98
N GLU A 24 10.80 -5.49 9.88
CA GLU A 24 10.05 -6.04 8.75
C GLU A 24 11.00 -6.26 7.58
N GLU A 25 11.05 -7.47 7.05
CA GLU A 25 11.93 -7.81 5.93
C GLU A 25 11.37 -7.26 4.60
N ILE A 26 12.26 -7.04 3.62
CA ILE A 26 11.89 -6.50 2.31
C ILE A 26 10.93 -7.46 1.58
N GLU A 27 11.11 -8.76 1.81
CA GLU A 27 10.35 -9.86 1.23
C GLU A 27 8.90 -9.93 1.74
N GLU A 28 8.66 -9.40 2.94
CA GLU A 28 7.33 -9.29 3.58
C GLU A 28 6.57 -8.04 3.11
N ARG A 29 7.27 -7.09 2.47
CA ARG A 29 6.69 -5.85 1.96
C ARG A 29 6.24 -5.97 0.51
N GLY A 30 5.03 -5.48 0.25
CA GLY A 30 4.43 -5.36 -1.07
C GLY A 30 4.60 -3.95 -1.62
N PHE A 31 5.70 -3.69 -2.33
CA PHE A 31 6.00 -2.37 -2.89
C PHE A 31 4.95 -1.93 -3.91
N VAL A 32 4.14 -0.94 -3.55
CA VAL A 32 3.14 -0.34 -4.44
C VAL A 32 3.78 0.76 -5.26
N VAL A 33 3.76 0.62 -6.58
CA VAL A 33 4.33 1.61 -7.52
C VAL A 33 3.26 2.44 -8.22
N GLY A 34 2.04 1.94 -8.28
CA GLY A 34 0.91 2.67 -8.85
C GLY A 34 -0.42 2.28 -8.23
N ALA A 35 -1.36 3.21 -8.24
CA ALA A 35 -2.74 2.98 -7.84
C ALA A 35 -3.71 3.53 -8.89
N ALA A 36 -4.84 2.86 -9.06
CA ALA A 36 -5.94 3.28 -9.90
C ALA A 36 -7.25 3.25 -9.14
N TYR A 37 -8.06 4.30 -9.30
CA TYR A 37 -9.34 4.45 -8.62
C TYR A 37 -10.48 4.61 -9.62
N ASP A 38 -11.44 3.71 -9.51
CA ASP A 38 -12.64 3.67 -10.35
C ASP A 38 -13.92 3.68 -9.52
N ILE A 39 -14.99 4.24 -10.10
CA ILE A 39 -16.31 4.18 -9.48
C ILE A 39 -16.95 2.81 -9.70
N VAL A 40 -17.55 2.25 -8.65
CA VAL A 40 -18.32 1.00 -8.72
C VAL A 40 -19.81 1.26 -8.55
N LYS A 41 -20.17 2.06 -7.55
CA LYS A 41 -21.57 2.36 -7.23
C LYS A 41 -21.69 3.75 -6.62
N LYS A 42 -22.57 4.57 -7.19
CA LYS A 42 -22.95 5.87 -6.63
C LYS A 42 -23.75 5.68 -5.33
N LYS A 43 -23.43 6.48 -4.31
CA LYS A 43 -24.15 6.57 -3.03
C LYS A 43 -24.38 8.07 -2.72
N LYS A 44 -25.32 8.37 -1.82
CA LYS A 44 -25.61 9.76 -1.41
C LYS A 44 -24.46 10.42 -0.64
N THR A 45 -23.63 9.64 0.04
CA THR A 45 -22.50 10.13 0.86
C THR A 45 -21.17 9.88 0.16
N ASN A 46 -20.56 8.71 0.34
CA ASN A 46 -19.32 8.31 -0.32
C ASN A 46 -19.60 7.20 -1.33
N PRO A 47 -19.24 7.35 -2.62
CA PRO A 47 -19.41 6.28 -3.59
C PRO A 47 -18.59 5.05 -3.18
N ILE A 48 -19.05 3.87 -3.59
CA ILE A 48 -18.19 2.68 -3.53
C ILE A 48 -17.20 2.81 -4.68
N ILE A 49 -15.92 2.81 -4.34
CA ILE A 49 -14.82 2.90 -5.28
C ILE A 49 -14.06 1.56 -5.31
N LYS A 50 -13.50 1.24 -6.47
CA LYS A 50 -12.54 0.14 -6.64
C LYS A 50 -11.16 0.78 -6.66
N GLY A 51 -10.33 0.44 -5.67
CA GLY A 51 -8.90 0.71 -5.72
C GLY A 51 -8.17 -0.50 -6.24
N THR A 52 -7.36 -0.30 -7.27
CA THR A 52 -6.42 -1.28 -7.82
C THR A 52 -5.02 -0.80 -7.53
N TYR A 53 -4.19 -1.65 -6.94
CA TYR A 53 -2.83 -1.33 -6.52
C TYR A 53 -1.87 -2.26 -7.25
N GLN A 54 -0.92 -1.67 -7.96
CA GLN A 54 0.13 -2.39 -8.67
C GLN A 54 1.29 -2.61 -7.72
N MET A 55 1.49 -3.87 -7.33
CA MET A 55 2.51 -4.30 -6.40
C MET A 55 3.62 -5.01 -7.17
N VAL A 56 4.87 -4.58 -6.99
CA VAL A 56 6.03 -5.22 -7.60
C VAL A 56 6.33 -6.55 -6.89
N LEU A 57 6.81 -7.55 -7.65
CA LEU A 57 7.32 -8.82 -7.13
C LEU A 57 8.85 -8.82 -7.16
N PRO A 58 9.54 -8.56 -6.02
CA PRO A 58 11.01 -8.47 -5.99
C PRO A 58 11.72 -9.74 -6.48
N SER A 59 11.14 -10.91 -6.17
CA SER A 59 11.70 -12.21 -6.56
C SER A 59 11.85 -12.39 -8.08
N LYS A 60 11.01 -11.71 -8.88
CA LYS A 60 11.08 -11.76 -10.35
C LYS A 60 12.08 -10.76 -10.94
N LEU A 61 12.38 -9.67 -10.21
CA LEU A 61 13.38 -8.67 -10.66
C LEU A 61 14.80 -9.23 -10.59
N ALA A 62 15.12 -10.04 -9.57
CA ALA A 62 16.45 -10.63 -9.40
C ALA A 62 16.80 -11.68 -10.48
N GLN A 63 15.81 -12.29 -11.13
CA GLN A 63 16.02 -13.30 -12.19
C GLN A 63 16.38 -12.70 -13.55
N GLN A 64 16.20 -11.40 -13.78
CA GLN A 64 16.52 -10.77 -15.08
C GLN A 64 18.01 -10.70 -15.43
N GLY A 65 18.91 -11.13 -14.52
CA GLY A 65 20.35 -11.18 -14.76
C GLY A 65 20.84 -12.36 -15.63
N GLY A 66 19.97 -13.31 -15.99
CA GLY A 66 20.35 -14.47 -16.80
C GLY A 66 19.22 -14.94 -17.70
N GLN A 67 19.49 -14.94 -19.02
CA GLN A 67 18.71 -15.55 -20.08
C GLN A 67 17.20 -15.25 -20.07
N GLY A 68 16.78 -14.33 -20.95
CA GLY A 68 15.38 -13.98 -21.15
C GLY A 68 14.50 -15.20 -21.42
N ASP A 69 13.51 -15.38 -20.54
CA ASP A 69 12.27 -16.03 -20.89
C ASP A 69 11.15 -14.99 -20.74
N GLY A 70 10.29 -14.93 -21.75
CA GLY A 70 9.34 -13.86 -21.95
C GLY A 70 8.16 -13.88 -20.97
N ASP A 71 7.56 -12.70 -20.81
CA ASP A 71 6.13 -12.51 -20.55
C ASP A 71 5.58 -12.72 -19.14
N SER A 72 6.43 -12.90 -18.14
CA SER A 72 5.96 -12.86 -16.75
C SER A 72 6.04 -11.42 -16.23
N GLU A 73 4.90 -10.73 -16.10
CA GLU A 73 4.83 -9.40 -15.47
C GLU A 73 5.53 -9.43 -14.11
N ASN A 74 6.41 -8.44 -13.87
CA ASN A 74 7.15 -8.26 -12.62
C ASN A 74 6.31 -7.59 -11.53
N TYR A 75 5.00 -7.50 -11.73
CA TYR A 75 4.04 -6.93 -10.82
C TYR A 75 2.79 -7.81 -10.74
N ILE A 76 1.98 -7.55 -9.72
CA ILE A 76 0.61 -8.05 -9.61
C ILE A 76 -0.32 -6.87 -9.31
N ASN A 77 -1.52 -6.92 -9.89
CA ASN A 77 -2.56 -5.96 -9.62
C ASN A 77 -3.55 -6.56 -8.61
N VAL A 78 -3.62 -5.97 -7.41
CA VAL A 78 -4.57 -6.36 -6.37
C VAL A 78 -5.64 -5.30 -6.24
N SER A 79 -6.89 -5.71 -6.06
CA SER A 79 -7.99 -4.76 -5.95
C SER A 79 -8.99 -5.09 -4.86
N ALA A 80 -9.59 -4.03 -4.33
CA ALA A 80 -10.69 -4.10 -3.38
C ALA A 80 -11.71 -3.01 -3.68
N LYS A 81 -12.95 -3.28 -3.29
CA LYS A 81 -14.08 -2.37 -3.43
C LYS A 81 -14.53 -1.97 -2.02
N ALA A 82 -14.53 -0.67 -1.74
CA ALA A 82 -15.01 -0.12 -0.47
C ALA A 82 -15.37 1.35 -0.65
N ASP A 83 -15.90 2.01 0.38
CA ASP A 83 -16.16 3.46 0.33
C ASP A 83 -15.02 4.31 0.92
N SER A 84 -13.93 3.67 1.39
CA SER A 84 -12.69 4.34 1.78
C SER A 84 -11.43 3.58 1.33
N VAL A 85 -10.33 4.32 1.13
CA VAL A 85 -9.01 3.74 0.80
C VAL A 85 -8.50 2.85 1.94
N PHE A 86 -8.66 3.28 3.20
CA PHE A 86 -8.27 2.49 4.36
C PHE A 86 -8.97 1.13 4.43
N GLU A 87 -10.27 1.07 4.14
CA GLU A 87 -11.00 -0.20 4.10
C GLU A 87 -10.51 -1.10 2.97
N GLN A 88 -10.20 -0.53 1.79
CA GLN A 88 -9.61 -1.31 0.70
C GLN A 88 -8.26 -1.93 1.10
N ILE A 89 -7.38 -1.14 1.73
CA ILE A 89 -6.09 -1.63 2.23
C ILE A 89 -6.30 -2.77 3.22
N ARG A 90 -7.25 -2.65 4.16
CA ARG A 90 -7.59 -3.73 5.12
C ARG A 90 -8.16 -4.97 4.43
N ILE A 91 -8.99 -4.80 3.42
CA ILE A 91 -9.53 -5.93 2.64
C ILE A 91 -8.39 -6.63 1.88
N ILE A 92 -7.47 -5.87 1.29
CA ILE A 92 -6.32 -6.42 0.56
C ILE A 92 -5.37 -7.14 1.53
N ALA A 93 -5.07 -6.56 2.68
CA ALA A 93 -4.22 -7.17 3.70
C ALA A 93 -4.72 -8.55 4.18
N LYS A 94 -6.03 -8.83 4.05
CA LYS A 94 -6.60 -10.16 4.34
C LYS A 94 -6.47 -11.16 3.17
N LYS A 95 -6.16 -10.69 1.97
CA LYS A 95 -6.10 -11.48 0.73
C LYS A 95 -4.67 -11.83 0.32
N ILE A 96 -3.70 -11.02 0.71
CA ILE A 96 -2.29 -11.20 0.36
C ILE A 96 -1.45 -11.43 1.61
N SER A 97 -0.33 -12.13 1.45
CA SER A 97 0.62 -12.39 2.55
C SER A 97 1.55 -11.22 2.87
N ARG A 98 1.60 -10.21 1.99
CA ARG A 98 2.50 -9.06 2.10
C ARG A 98 1.74 -7.79 2.46
N THR A 99 2.31 -6.95 3.31
CA THR A 99 1.72 -5.66 3.65
C THR A 99 1.94 -4.67 2.50
N LEU A 100 0.89 -3.94 2.08
CA LEU A 100 1.03 -2.91 1.06
C LEU A 100 1.94 -1.78 1.56
N PHE A 101 3.01 -1.50 0.81
CA PHE A 101 4.02 -0.51 1.14
C PHE A 101 4.05 0.60 0.09
N PHE A 102 3.54 1.78 0.46
CA PHE A 102 3.28 2.91 -0.43
C PHE A 102 4.38 3.97 -0.60
N PRO A 103 5.46 4.06 0.20
CA PRO A 103 6.47 5.13 0.06
C PRO A 103 7.13 5.25 -1.33
N HIS A 104 7.02 4.22 -2.17
CA HIS A 104 7.55 4.19 -3.53
C HIS A 104 6.50 4.43 -4.63
N ILE A 105 5.26 4.76 -4.27
CA ILE A 105 4.22 5.03 -5.26
C ILE A 105 4.61 6.20 -6.16
N GLN A 106 4.58 5.97 -7.47
CA GLN A 106 4.94 6.96 -8.48
C GLN A 106 3.71 7.65 -9.05
N VAL A 107 2.60 6.91 -9.13
CA VAL A 107 1.43 7.33 -9.90
C VAL A 107 0.12 6.94 -9.23
N ILE A 108 -0.85 7.87 -9.26
CA ILE A 108 -2.25 7.60 -8.93
C ILE A 108 -3.10 8.04 -10.11
N ILE A 109 -3.92 7.13 -10.63
CA ILE A 109 -4.79 7.35 -11.77
C ILE A 109 -6.24 7.32 -11.29
N PHE A 110 -7.02 8.32 -11.66
CA PHE A 110 -8.46 8.37 -11.38
C PHE A 110 -9.24 8.26 -12.68
N SER A 111 -10.40 7.61 -12.67
CA SER A 111 -11.34 7.77 -13.78
C SER A 111 -12.07 9.11 -13.68
N GLU A 112 -12.31 9.73 -14.83
CA GLU A 112 -13.05 10.98 -14.95
C GLU A 112 -14.44 10.88 -14.30
N GLU A 113 -15.13 9.75 -14.48
CA GLU A 113 -16.44 9.50 -13.86
C GLU A 113 -16.36 9.51 -12.32
N LEU A 114 -15.28 8.99 -11.74
CA LEU A 114 -15.10 8.99 -10.30
C LEU A 114 -14.91 10.42 -9.77
N LEU A 115 -14.07 11.22 -10.44
CA LEU A 115 -13.77 12.60 -10.03
C LEU A 115 -14.95 13.57 -10.21
N ALA A 116 -15.98 13.20 -10.97
CA ALA A 116 -17.23 13.95 -11.03
C ALA A 116 -17.98 14.00 -9.68
N ASN A 117 -17.62 13.15 -8.71
CA ASN A 117 -18.22 13.15 -7.38
C ASN A 117 -17.44 14.10 -6.44
N PRO A 118 -18.12 15.04 -5.76
CA PRO A 118 -17.49 15.97 -4.84
C PRO A 118 -16.66 15.28 -3.75
N TYR A 119 -15.59 15.93 -3.31
CA TYR A 119 -14.69 15.50 -2.23
C TYR A 119 -13.95 14.16 -2.41
N VAL A 120 -14.24 13.37 -3.46
CA VAL A 120 -13.58 12.07 -3.68
C VAL A 120 -12.07 12.21 -3.83
N LEU A 121 -11.60 13.22 -4.56
CA LEU A 121 -10.18 13.48 -4.72
C LEU A 121 -9.51 13.74 -3.36
N GLN A 122 -10.08 14.64 -2.56
CA GLN A 122 -9.57 14.98 -1.23
C GLN A 122 -9.56 13.77 -0.30
N ASN A 123 -10.68 13.04 -0.23
CA ASN A 123 -10.84 11.87 0.65
C ASN A 123 -9.89 10.73 0.27
N THR A 124 -9.62 10.57 -1.03
CA THR A 124 -8.68 9.54 -1.52
C THR A 124 -7.24 9.94 -1.24
N LEU A 125 -6.89 11.20 -1.47
CA LEU A 125 -5.52 11.72 -1.26
C LEU A 125 -5.16 11.89 0.22
N ASP A 126 -6.13 12.02 1.13
CA ASP A 126 -5.89 12.16 2.58
C ASP A 126 -4.95 11.06 3.11
N VAL A 127 -5.18 9.81 2.69
CA VAL A 127 -4.35 8.65 3.10
C VAL A 127 -2.89 8.80 2.65
N TYR A 128 -2.69 9.28 1.42
CA TYR A 128 -1.36 9.44 0.82
C TYR A 128 -0.61 10.68 1.33
N ILE A 129 -1.31 11.63 1.92
CA ILE A 129 -0.75 12.90 2.39
C ILE A 129 -0.47 12.88 3.89
N ARG A 130 -1.29 12.15 4.65
CA ARG A 130 -1.25 12.15 6.12
C ARG A 130 -0.16 11.26 6.70
N ASP A 131 0.26 10.24 5.97
CA ASP A 131 1.31 9.33 6.43
C ASP A 131 2.71 9.93 6.17
N HIS A 132 3.53 9.97 7.23
CA HIS A 132 4.88 10.50 7.23
C HIS A 132 5.87 9.73 6.33
N GLU A 133 5.62 8.46 6.02
CA GLU A 133 6.47 7.69 5.13
C GLU A 133 6.24 8.02 3.64
N MET A 134 5.13 8.71 3.33
CA MET A 134 4.73 8.98 1.96
C MET A 134 5.56 10.08 1.32
N ARG A 135 6.02 9.82 0.09
CA ARG A 135 6.72 10.84 -0.70
C ARG A 135 5.71 11.79 -1.35
N ARG A 136 6.07 13.07 -1.45
CA ARG A 136 5.22 14.13 -2.04
C ARG A 136 5.27 14.20 -3.57
N ASN A 137 6.14 13.42 -4.22
CA ASN A 137 6.39 13.47 -5.67
C ASN A 137 5.48 12.54 -6.50
N ILE A 138 4.32 12.17 -5.97
CA ILE A 138 3.35 11.28 -6.63
C ILE A 138 2.69 12.03 -7.78
N ARG A 139 2.67 11.42 -8.96
CA ARG A 139 2.02 11.99 -10.16
C ARG A 139 0.54 11.61 -10.17
N LEU A 140 -0.33 12.58 -10.40
CA LEU A 140 -1.77 12.38 -10.50
C LEU A 140 -2.21 12.46 -11.96
N PHE A 141 -2.99 11.47 -12.41
CA PHE A 141 -3.56 11.46 -13.75
C PHE A 141 -5.07 11.21 -13.71
N VAL A 142 -5.74 11.65 -14.77
CA VAL A 142 -7.16 11.41 -14.99
C VAL A 142 -7.33 10.68 -16.32
N SER A 143 -8.06 9.57 -16.30
CA SER A 143 -8.39 8.78 -17.48
C SER A 143 -9.86 8.97 -17.84
N LYS A 144 -10.14 9.17 -19.13
CA LYS A 144 -11.51 9.11 -19.67
C LYS A 144 -12.09 7.69 -19.65
N LYS A 145 -11.21 6.69 -19.62
CA LYS A 145 -11.55 5.27 -19.52
C LYS A 145 -11.45 4.81 -18.07
N ASN A 146 -11.73 3.53 -17.85
CA ASN A 146 -11.45 2.87 -16.58
C ASN A 146 -9.97 3.03 -16.19
N ALA A 147 -9.69 3.51 -14.99
CA ALA A 147 -8.34 3.81 -14.52
C ALA A 147 -7.48 2.54 -14.36
N GLU A 148 -8.08 1.44 -13.89
CA GLU A 148 -7.39 0.14 -13.77
C GLU A 148 -6.85 -0.35 -15.12
N SER A 149 -7.52 -0.04 -16.23
CA SER A 149 -7.00 -0.42 -17.57
C SER A 149 -5.75 0.34 -18.01
N ILE A 150 -5.45 1.50 -17.42
CA ILE A 150 -4.23 2.27 -17.71
C ILE A 150 -3.05 1.79 -16.87
N LEU A 151 -3.34 1.14 -15.74
CA LEU A 151 -2.34 0.58 -14.83
C LEU A 151 -1.84 -0.80 -15.28
N LYS A 152 -2.48 -1.40 -16.29
CA LYS A 152 -2.08 -2.68 -16.91
C LYS A 152 -1.24 -2.43 -18.15
#